data_AF-A0A969EGH6-F1
#
_entry.id   AF-A0A969EGH6-F1
#
_cell.length_a   1.000
_cell.length_b   1.000
_cell.length_c   1.000
_cell.angle_alpha   90.00
_cell.angle_beta   90.00
_cell.angle_gamma   90.00
#
_symmetry.space_group_name_H-M   'P 1'
#
loop_
_entity.id
_entity.type
_entity.pdbx_description
1 polymer ?
#
loop_
_entity_poly.entity_id
_entity_poly.type
_entity_poly.pdbx_seq_one_letter_code
_entity_poly.pdbx_strand_id
1 'polypeptide(L)'
;MKNLILTTTAVLASSVFAWSQCKEVVWPENRAKAEESVAIYGDALTTKNYRGATKALQWMLVNAPNWNTKLYIDGADIYDNLASAEKDPAKKEILIDSMLLMYELRIKFCNDEINVLNREAFAAYKFRINNKTKAEDLLTLFDRVSKVSGTQIFDSNLVAYMQVVRANKVYNSLSDDKILDRYDQIISAIDSKIKKAQSENKAQDVEKLKSYKTVVDDLLIGMVKVDCDFVKKNLEPKYRQNPNDMTLAKRIFSFMLQESVRMIPYG
;
A
#
# COMPACT_ATOMS: atom_id res chain seq x y z
N MET A 1 34.23 -47.53 24.03
CA MET A 1 33.38 -46.68 24.88
C MET A 1 33.40 -45.26 24.33
N LYS A 2 32.22 -44.80 23.89
CA LYS A 2 31.72 -43.41 23.70
C LYS A 2 32.60 -42.36 22.99
N ASN A 3 32.21 -42.10 21.74
CA ASN A 3 32.42 -40.84 21.01
C ASN A 3 31.73 -39.67 21.73
N LEU A 4 32.39 -38.51 21.79
CA LEU A 4 31.74 -37.24 22.16
C LEU A 4 32.16 -36.16 21.16
N ILE A 5 31.35 -35.97 20.13
CA ILE A 5 31.46 -34.84 19.19
C ILE A 5 30.58 -33.73 19.75
N LEU A 6 31.23 -32.64 20.17
CA LEU A 6 30.58 -31.45 20.72
C LEU A 6 30.05 -30.59 19.55
N THR A 7 28.76 -30.71 19.24
CA THR A 7 28.09 -29.84 18.28
C THR A 7 27.67 -28.54 18.97
N THR A 8 28.38 -27.44 18.69
CA THR A 8 27.98 -26.08 19.06
C THR A 8 26.87 -25.59 18.15
N THR A 9 25.63 -25.60 18.64
CA THR A 9 24.48 -25.02 17.95
C THR A 9 24.52 -23.50 18.11
N ALA A 10 24.84 -22.78 17.03
CA ALA A 10 24.72 -21.34 16.97
C ALA A 10 23.23 -20.96 16.94
N VAL A 11 22.72 -20.38 18.04
CA VAL A 11 21.39 -19.78 18.09
C VAL A 11 21.45 -18.48 17.30
N LEU A 12 20.99 -18.51 16.05
CA LEU A 12 20.65 -17.31 15.29
C LEU A 12 19.48 -16.63 15.99
N ALA A 13 19.76 -15.57 16.74
CA ALA A 13 18.75 -14.64 17.21
C ALA A 13 18.16 -13.93 15.99
N SER A 14 17.10 -14.49 15.42
CA SER A 14 16.21 -13.77 14.53
C SER A 14 15.57 -12.67 15.36
N SER A 15 16.01 -11.43 15.14
CA SER A 15 15.35 -10.23 15.65
C SER A 15 13.94 -10.20 15.10
N VAL A 16 12.99 -10.74 15.86
CA VAL A 16 11.57 -10.56 15.61
C VAL A 16 11.33 -9.08 15.84
N PHE A 17 11.17 -8.31 14.76
CA PHE A 17 10.57 -6.98 14.87
C PHE A 17 9.19 -7.20 15.48
N ALA A 18 9.07 -6.96 16.79
CA ALA A 18 7.79 -7.05 17.47
C ALA A 18 6.91 -5.96 16.90
N TRP A 19 5.93 -6.38 16.09
CA TRP A 19 4.84 -5.55 15.60
C TRP A 19 4.04 -5.07 16.80
N SER A 20 4.45 -3.94 17.36
CA SER A 20 3.72 -3.32 18.44
C SER A 20 2.37 -2.87 17.88
N GLN A 21 1.32 -3.19 18.62
CA GLN A 21 -0.03 -2.66 18.46
C GLN A 21 -0.43 -2.19 19.86
N CYS A 22 -1.33 -1.22 20.01
CA CYS A 22 -1.95 -0.92 21.29
C CYS A 22 -2.91 -2.09 21.64
N LYS A 23 -2.35 -3.24 22.03
CA LYS A 23 -3.08 -4.47 22.36
C LYS A 23 -3.59 -4.40 23.80
N GLU A 24 -2.78 -3.84 24.69
CA GLU A 24 -3.19 -3.56 26.06
C GLU A 24 -4.11 -2.34 26.09
N VAL A 25 -5.16 -2.43 26.91
CA VAL A 25 -6.14 -1.36 27.07
C VAL A 25 -5.67 -0.40 28.16
N VAL A 26 -5.40 0.85 27.80
CA VAL A 26 -4.93 1.89 28.73
C VAL A 26 -6.02 2.92 28.99
N TRP A 27 -6.66 2.86 30.15
CA TRP A 27 -7.71 3.84 30.50
C TRP A 27 -7.12 5.18 30.95
N PRO A 28 -7.76 6.31 30.62
CA PRO A 28 -7.40 7.61 31.19
C PRO A 28 -7.89 7.72 32.65
N GLU A 29 -7.50 8.79 33.34
CA GLU A 29 -7.94 9.07 34.71
C GLU A 29 -9.48 9.08 34.82
N ASN A 30 -10.17 9.77 33.90
CA ASN A 30 -11.63 9.74 33.83
C ASN A 30 -12.12 8.52 33.04
N ARG A 31 -11.96 7.34 33.64
CA ARG A 31 -12.36 6.06 33.03
C ARG A 31 -13.85 6.00 32.71
N ALA A 32 -14.72 6.46 33.61
CA ALA A 32 -16.16 6.43 33.38
C ALA A 32 -16.55 7.22 32.11
N LYS A 33 -15.95 8.40 31.89
CA LYS A 33 -16.20 9.17 30.67
C LYS A 33 -15.64 8.50 29.42
N ALA A 34 -14.52 7.80 29.53
CA ALA A 34 -13.95 7.03 28.43
C ALA A 34 -14.86 5.86 28.04
N GLU A 35 -15.35 5.09 29.01
CA GLU A 35 -16.28 3.98 28.78
C GLU A 35 -17.58 4.47 28.13
N GLU A 36 -18.16 5.57 28.64
CA GLU A 36 -19.32 6.24 28.02
C GLU A 36 -19.03 6.64 26.56
N SER A 37 -17.85 7.23 26.31
CA SER A 37 -17.48 7.68 24.96
C SER A 37 -17.32 6.50 24.00
N VAL A 38 -16.68 5.41 24.45
CA VAL A 38 -16.53 4.16 23.70
C VAL A 38 -17.90 3.56 23.34
N ALA A 39 -18.83 3.53 24.29
CA ALA A 39 -20.20 3.08 24.04
C ALA A 39 -20.90 3.98 23.00
N ILE A 40 -20.84 5.31 23.16
CA ILE A 40 -21.49 6.26 22.25
C ILE A 40 -21.03 6.09 20.81
N TYR A 41 -19.73 6.13 20.54
CA TYR A 41 -19.27 6.02 19.15
C TYR A 41 -19.39 4.58 18.63
N GLY A 42 -19.33 3.56 19.50
CA GLY A 42 -19.54 2.15 19.13
C GLY A 42 -20.99 1.86 18.69
N ASP A 43 -21.97 2.38 19.42
CA ASP A 43 -23.39 2.30 19.07
C ASP A 43 -23.67 3.08 17.79
N ALA A 44 -23.06 4.27 17.67
CA ALA A 44 -23.17 5.10 16.48
C ALA A 44 -22.60 4.42 15.23
N LEU A 45 -21.51 3.66 15.34
CA LEU A 45 -20.99 2.81 14.26
C LEU A 45 -21.99 1.71 13.88
N THR A 46 -22.53 1.00 14.88
CA THR A 46 -23.50 -0.10 14.66
C THR A 46 -24.78 0.40 13.98
N THR A 47 -25.24 1.59 14.36
CA THR A 47 -26.45 2.22 13.83
C THR A 47 -26.19 3.11 12.60
N LYS A 48 -24.93 3.17 12.12
CA LYS A 48 -24.47 4.02 11.00
C LYS A 48 -24.72 5.53 11.22
N ASN A 49 -24.86 5.97 12.46
CA ASN A 49 -24.92 7.38 12.83
C ASN A 49 -23.51 7.97 12.99
N TYR A 50 -22.71 7.96 11.92
CA TYR A 50 -21.31 8.38 11.96
C TYR A 50 -21.13 9.83 12.43
N ARG A 51 -22.08 10.72 12.12
CA ARG A 51 -22.04 12.12 12.60
C ARG A 51 -22.19 12.18 14.12
N GLY A 52 -23.10 11.40 14.70
CA GLY A 52 -23.28 11.29 16.15
C GLY A 52 -22.07 10.73 16.89
N ALA A 53 -21.24 9.94 16.22
CA ALA A 53 -20.02 9.35 16.79
C ALA A 53 -18.91 10.38 17.07
N THR A 54 -18.85 11.46 16.28
CA THR A 54 -17.68 12.37 16.20
C THR A 54 -17.31 13.02 17.52
N LYS A 55 -18.29 13.47 18.32
CA LYS A 55 -18.02 14.16 19.59
C LYS A 55 -17.35 13.24 20.62
N ALA A 56 -17.85 12.02 20.76
CA ALA A 56 -17.29 11.03 21.68
C ALA A 56 -15.92 10.53 21.21
N LEU A 57 -15.77 10.31 19.90
CA LEU A 57 -14.48 9.98 19.28
C LEU A 57 -13.42 11.05 19.55
N GLN A 58 -13.74 12.33 19.29
CA GLN A 58 -12.82 13.45 19.53
C GLN A 58 -12.40 13.55 21.00
N TRP A 59 -13.34 13.32 21.92
CA TRP A 59 -13.00 13.29 23.34
C TRP A 59 -11.97 12.20 23.65
N MET A 60 -12.13 11.00 23.10
CA MET A 60 -11.19 9.90 23.28
C MET A 60 -9.81 10.17 22.64
N LEU A 61 -9.77 10.77 21.45
CA LEU A 61 -8.52 11.14 20.79
C LEU A 61 -7.69 12.13 21.63
N VAL A 62 -8.35 13.05 22.34
CA VAL A 62 -7.68 14.05 23.19
C VAL A 62 -7.28 13.48 24.55
N ASN A 63 -8.18 12.74 25.19
CA ASN A 63 -8.02 12.37 26.60
C ASN A 63 -7.49 10.94 26.81
N ALA A 64 -7.62 10.07 25.81
CA ALA A 64 -7.24 8.67 25.88
C ALA A 64 -6.55 8.15 24.60
N PRO A 65 -5.56 8.86 24.01
CA PRO A 65 -4.94 8.46 22.74
C PRO A 65 -4.20 7.10 22.83
N ASN A 66 -3.76 6.70 24.01
CA ASN A 66 -3.09 5.41 24.21
C ASN A 66 -4.07 4.25 24.51
N TRP A 67 -5.38 4.49 24.45
CA TRP A 67 -6.37 3.54 24.96
C TRP A 67 -6.29 2.17 24.31
N ASN A 68 -6.51 2.11 22.99
CA ASN A 68 -6.47 0.86 22.25
C ASN A 68 -6.40 1.15 20.75
N THR A 69 -5.87 0.20 19.98
CA THR A 69 -5.81 0.30 18.52
C THR A 69 -7.19 0.53 17.91
N LYS A 70 -8.24 0.00 18.55
CA LYS A 70 -9.63 0.15 18.16
C LYS A 70 -10.06 1.62 18.03
N LEU A 71 -9.54 2.55 18.84
CA LEU A 71 -9.86 3.97 18.73
C LEU A 71 -9.66 4.50 17.32
N TYR A 72 -8.49 4.19 16.75
CA TYR A 72 -8.08 4.67 15.45
C TYR A 72 -8.73 3.91 14.30
N ILE A 73 -8.99 2.61 14.49
CA ILE A 73 -9.71 1.80 13.50
C ILE A 73 -11.15 2.33 13.36
N ASP A 74 -11.84 2.50 14.49
CA ASP A 74 -13.20 3.01 14.53
C ASP A 74 -13.27 4.45 14.02
N GLY A 75 -12.30 5.29 14.40
CA GLY A 75 -12.20 6.66 13.89
C GLY A 75 -12.01 6.71 12.36
N ALA A 76 -11.15 5.86 11.80
CA ALA A 76 -10.95 5.79 10.35
C ALA A 76 -12.24 5.35 9.64
N ASP A 77 -12.97 4.37 10.18
CA ASP A 77 -14.25 3.91 9.62
C ASP A 77 -15.34 5.00 9.67
N ILE A 78 -15.43 5.73 10.80
CA ILE A 78 -16.35 6.87 10.95
C ILE A 78 -16.08 7.93 9.86
N TYR A 79 -14.82 8.35 9.71
CA TYR A 79 -14.47 9.40 8.76
C TYR A 79 -14.53 8.92 7.29
N ASP A 80 -14.22 7.66 7.00
CA ASP A 80 -14.38 7.08 5.65
C ASP A 80 -15.85 7.13 5.19
N ASN A 81 -16.78 6.74 6.07
CA ASN A 81 -18.21 6.76 5.76
C ASN A 81 -18.74 8.19 5.63
N LEU A 82 -18.32 9.11 6.50
CA LEU A 82 -18.66 10.53 6.38
C LEU A 82 -18.14 11.13 5.06
N ALA A 83 -16.87 10.89 4.70
CA ALA A 83 -16.28 11.36 3.45
C ALA A 83 -16.94 10.74 2.21
N SER A 84 -17.36 9.48 2.30
CA SER A 84 -18.06 8.78 1.22
C SER A 84 -19.45 9.38 0.96
N ALA A 85 -20.14 9.84 2.01
CA ALA A 85 -21.48 10.44 1.91
C ALA A 85 -21.48 11.96 1.62
N GLU A 86 -20.38 12.67 1.89
CA GLU A 86 -20.28 14.12 1.69
C GLU A 86 -20.20 14.49 0.20
N LYS A 87 -20.95 15.53 -0.17
CA LYS A 87 -21.07 16.04 -1.55
C LYS A 87 -20.31 17.33 -1.76
N ASP A 88 -20.15 18.14 -0.71
CA ASP A 88 -19.36 19.36 -0.77
C ASP A 88 -17.86 19.00 -0.85
N PRO A 89 -17.13 19.39 -1.92
CA PRO A 89 -15.74 18.99 -2.10
C PRO A 89 -14.80 19.45 -0.99
N ALA A 90 -15.02 20.64 -0.43
CA ALA A 90 -14.17 21.18 0.62
C ALA A 90 -14.39 20.45 1.95
N LYS A 91 -15.65 20.22 2.33
CA LYS A 91 -15.98 19.41 3.53
C LYS A 91 -15.55 17.96 3.37
N LYS A 92 -15.66 17.41 2.17
CA LYS A 92 -15.20 16.05 1.87
C LYS A 92 -13.71 15.91 2.10
N GLU A 93 -12.89 16.87 1.65
CA GLU A 93 -11.45 16.81 1.94
C GLU A 93 -11.12 16.93 3.42
N ILE A 94 -11.83 17.77 4.18
CA ILE A 94 -11.65 17.83 5.64
C ILE A 94 -11.90 16.46 6.29
N LEU A 95 -12.91 15.73 5.82
CA LEU A 95 -13.23 14.39 6.31
C LEU A 95 -12.20 13.34 5.88
N ILE A 96 -11.66 13.44 4.66
CA ILE A 96 -10.55 12.58 4.19
C ILE A 96 -9.30 12.85 5.02
N ASP A 97 -8.93 14.11 5.26
CA ASP A 97 -7.80 14.47 6.12
C ASP A 97 -8.00 13.94 7.55
N SER A 98 -9.22 14.05 8.09
CA SER A 98 -9.56 13.49 9.40
C SER A 98 -9.41 11.96 9.43
N MET A 99 -9.81 11.27 8.36
CA MET A 99 -9.62 9.83 8.21
C MET A 99 -8.13 9.47 8.16
N LEU A 100 -7.33 10.18 7.36
CA LEU A 100 -5.90 9.93 7.22
C LEU A 100 -5.13 10.18 8.52
N LEU A 101 -5.51 11.22 9.26
CA LEU A 101 -4.99 11.50 10.60
C LEU A 101 -5.15 10.30 11.57
N MET A 102 -6.23 9.51 11.45
CA MET A 102 -6.41 8.34 12.31
C MET A 102 -5.33 7.28 12.10
N TYR A 103 -4.86 7.12 10.85
CA TYR A 103 -3.74 6.22 10.55
C TYR A 103 -2.43 6.78 11.12
N GLU A 104 -2.15 8.07 10.94
CA GLU A 104 -0.95 8.70 11.49
C GLU A 104 -0.89 8.60 13.01
N LEU A 105 -2.00 8.88 13.70
CA LEU A 105 -2.08 8.74 15.16
C LEU A 105 -1.92 7.28 15.58
N ARG A 106 -2.48 6.31 14.84
CA ARG A 106 -2.26 4.90 15.12
C ARG A 106 -0.78 4.50 14.97
N ILE A 107 -0.07 5.02 13.96
CA ILE A 107 1.37 4.79 13.83
C ILE A 107 2.09 5.36 15.06
N LYS A 108 1.78 6.62 15.41
CA LYS A 108 2.41 7.35 16.51
C LYS A 108 2.22 6.67 17.87
N PHE A 109 1.03 6.17 18.17
CA PHE A 109 0.69 5.65 19.50
C PHE A 109 0.79 4.13 19.60
N CYS A 110 0.66 3.39 18.49
CA CYS A 110 0.61 1.93 18.52
C CYS A 110 1.84 1.23 17.91
N ASN A 111 2.73 1.95 17.21
CA ASN A 111 3.97 1.40 16.61
C ASN A 111 3.74 0.25 15.60
N ASP A 112 2.67 0.33 14.80
CA ASP A 112 2.26 -0.66 13.79
C ASP A 112 2.51 -0.16 12.35
N GLU A 113 3.70 0.41 12.08
CA GLU A 113 3.92 1.28 10.92
C GLU A 113 3.61 0.61 9.57
N ILE A 114 4.18 -0.55 9.23
CA ILE A 114 3.98 -1.17 7.91
C ILE A 114 2.51 -1.51 7.67
N ASN A 115 1.82 -2.13 8.64
CA ASN A 115 0.41 -2.48 8.50
C ASN A 115 -0.48 -1.23 8.32
N VAL A 116 -0.23 -0.19 9.11
CA VAL A 116 -1.08 1.00 9.13
C VAL A 116 -0.81 1.88 7.91
N LEU A 117 0.46 2.08 7.55
CA LEU A 117 0.86 2.85 6.38
C LEU A 117 0.30 2.26 5.07
N ASN A 118 0.28 0.94 4.94
CA ASN A 118 -0.34 0.30 3.78
C ASN A 118 -1.85 0.56 3.69
N ARG A 119 -2.55 0.60 4.83
CA ARG A 119 -4.00 0.86 4.88
C ARG A 119 -4.30 2.34 4.62
N GLU A 120 -3.47 3.23 5.16
CA GLU A 120 -3.52 4.67 4.92
C GLU A 120 -3.42 4.98 3.43
N ALA A 121 -2.41 4.41 2.74
CA ALA A 121 -2.21 4.63 1.32
C ALA A 121 -3.39 4.16 0.46
N PHE A 122 -3.97 3.00 0.78
CA PHE A 122 -5.14 2.51 0.06
C PHE A 122 -6.40 3.36 0.33
N ALA A 123 -6.56 3.85 1.57
CA ALA A 123 -7.65 4.75 1.93
C ALA A 123 -7.51 6.11 1.21
N ALA A 124 -6.30 6.68 1.16
CA ALA A 124 -6.01 7.88 0.39
C ALA A 124 -6.28 7.67 -1.11
N TYR A 125 -5.84 6.52 -1.66
CA TYR A 125 -6.05 6.15 -3.05
C TYR A 125 -7.54 6.17 -3.45
N LYS A 126 -8.41 5.59 -2.62
CA LYS A 126 -9.87 5.54 -2.84
C LYS A 126 -10.46 6.92 -3.15
N PHE A 127 -9.98 7.97 -2.49
CA PHE A 127 -10.55 9.32 -2.64
C PHE A 127 -9.73 10.25 -3.55
N ARG A 128 -8.40 10.09 -3.60
CA ARG A 128 -7.50 11.09 -4.20
C ARG A 128 -6.95 10.73 -5.57
N ILE A 129 -7.15 9.51 -6.07
CA ILE A 129 -6.57 9.07 -7.36
C ILE A 129 -6.91 9.99 -8.55
N ASN A 130 -8.13 10.56 -8.57
CA ASN A 130 -8.58 11.46 -9.62
C ASN A 130 -8.47 12.95 -9.24
N ASN A 131 -7.88 13.27 -8.08
CA ASN A 131 -7.70 14.64 -7.64
C ASN A 131 -6.31 15.14 -8.08
N LYS A 132 -6.27 15.96 -9.13
CA LYS A 132 -5.03 16.55 -9.67
C LYS A 132 -4.17 17.22 -8.59
N THR A 133 -4.79 17.98 -7.69
CA THR A 133 -4.08 18.73 -6.63
C THR A 133 -3.46 17.84 -5.56
N LYS A 134 -3.90 16.58 -5.46
CA LYS A 134 -3.42 15.59 -4.49
C LYS A 134 -2.59 14.47 -5.12
N ALA A 135 -2.37 14.53 -6.44
CA ALA A 135 -1.68 13.46 -7.15
C ALA A 135 -0.23 13.28 -6.65
N GLU A 136 0.48 14.38 -6.39
CA GLU A 136 1.87 14.35 -5.90
C GLU A 136 1.95 13.88 -4.43
N ASP A 137 1.05 14.37 -3.57
CA ASP A 137 0.93 13.89 -2.19
C ASP A 137 0.68 12.38 -2.15
N LEU A 138 -0.23 11.89 -3.00
CA LEU A 138 -0.55 10.48 -3.10
C LEU A 138 0.64 9.65 -3.61
N LEU A 139 1.39 10.16 -4.59
CA LEU A 139 2.62 9.50 -5.05
C LEU A 139 3.65 9.39 -3.94
N THR A 140 3.86 10.48 -3.20
CA THR A 140 4.79 10.53 -2.07
C THR A 140 4.43 9.52 -0.98
N LEU A 141 3.13 9.38 -0.69
CA LEU A 141 2.64 8.38 0.27
C LEU A 141 2.92 6.95 -0.21
N PHE A 142 2.67 6.62 -1.48
CA PHE A 142 2.96 5.29 -2.02
C PHE A 142 4.47 4.99 -2.13
N ASP A 143 5.28 5.99 -2.47
CA ASP A 143 6.75 5.89 -2.44
C ASP A 143 7.23 5.53 -1.02
N ARG A 144 6.67 6.19 0.00
CA ARG A 144 6.93 5.88 1.42
C ARG A 144 6.51 4.45 1.76
N VAL A 145 5.32 4.02 1.35
CA VAL A 145 4.84 2.65 1.57
C VAL A 145 5.80 1.64 0.96
N SER A 146 6.23 1.85 -0.28
CA SER A 146 7.17 0.96 -0.97
C SER A 146 8.50 0.88 -0.23
N LYS A 147 9.05 2.03 0.17
CA LYS A 147 10.31 2.12 0.93
C LYS A 147 10.24 1.42 2.29
N VAL A 148 9.19 1.69 3.06
CA VAL A 148 9.03 1.18 4.44
C VAL A 148 8.65 -0.30 4.44
N SER A 149 7.78 -0.73 3.52
CA SER A 149 7.26 -2.09 3.50
C SER A 149 8.13 -3.06 2.71
N GLY A 150 8.88 -2.58 1.71
CA GLY A 150 9.61 -3.44 0.77
C GLY A 150 8.70 -4.53 0.19
N THR A 151 9.10 -5.79 0.35
CA THR A 151 8.34 -6.96 -0.11
C THR A 151 7.07 -7.25 0.70
N GLN A 152 6.88 -6.58 1.85
CA GLN A 152 5.70 -6.69 2.70
C GLN A 152 4.58 -5.70 2.33
N ILE A 153 4.76 -4.89 1.27
CA ILE A 153 3.69 -4.04 0.73
C ILE A 153 2.41 -4.87 0.52
N PHE A 154 1.26 -4.31 0.87
CA PHE A 154 0.00 -5.03 0.77
C PHE A 154 -0.40 -5.25 -0.69
N ASP A 155 -1.02 -6.39 -0.95
CA ASP A 155 -1.49 -6.77 -2.29
C ASP A 155 -2.40 -5.69 -2.92
N SER A 156 -3.26 -5.06 -2.11
CA SER A 156 -4.15 -3.96 -2.53
C SER A 156 -3.39 -2.75 -3.09
N ASN A 157 -2.14 -2.56 -2.67
CA ASN A 157 -1.32 -1.42 -3.06
C ASN A 157 -0.48 -1.69 -4.30
N LEU A 158 -0.32 -2.93 -4.75
CA LEU A 158 0.55 -3.27 -5.88
C LEU A 158 0.07 -2.61 -7.19
N VAL A 159 -1.19 -2.84 -7.55
CA VAL A 159 -1.81 -2.21 -8.74
C VAL A 159 -2.12 -0.74 -8.48
N ALA A 160 -2.61 -0.40 -7.28
CA ALA A 160 -2.95 0.98 -6.92
C ALA A 160 -1.74 1.91 -7.04
N TYR A 161 -0.55 1.46 -6.63
CA TYR A 161 0.68 2.24 -6.76
C TYR A 161 0.95 2.57 -8.23
N MET A 162 0.87 1.58 -9.13
CA MET A 162 1.11 1.84 -10.56
C MET A 162 0.03 2.76 -11.18
N GLN A 163 -1.20 2.72 -10.68
CA GLN A 163 -2.25 3.67 -11.07
C GLN A 163 -1.95 5.09 -10.58
N VAL A 164 -1.39 5.25 -9.38
CA VAL A 164 -0.93 6.55 -8.86
C VAL A 164 0.24 7.09 -9.70
N VAL A 165 1.17 6.23 -10.12
CA VAL A 165 2.25 6.60 -11.06
C VAL A 165 1.65 7.11 -12.37
N ARG A 166 0.64 6.43 -12.92
CA ARG A 166 -0.08 6.88 -14.12
C ARG A 166 -0.77 8.21 -13.95
N ALA A 167 -1.46 8.43 -12.83
CA ALA A 167 -2.06 9.73 -12.54
C ALA A 167 -1.00 10.84 -12.53
N ASN A 168 0.16 10.58 -11.96
CA ASN A 168 1.27 11.55 -11.91
C ASN A 168 1.97 11.77 -13.26
N LYS A 169 2.01 10.77 -14.14
CA LYS A 169 2.41 10.97 -15.54
C LYS A 169 1.50 11.97 -16.23
N VAL A 170 0.19 11.85 -16.03
CA VAL A 170 -0.83 12.71 -16.66
C VAL A 170 -0.86 14.11 -16.04
N TYR A 171 -0.80 14.20 -14.70
CA TYR A 171 -1.03 15.45 -13.98
C TYR A 171 0.22 16.27 -13.70
N ASN A 172 1.36 15.59 -13.50
CA ASN A 172 2.61 16.18 -13.01
C ASN A 172 3.81 15.91 -13.94
N SER A 173 3.57 15.37 -15.14
CA SER A 173 4.60 15.12 -16.16
C SER A 173 5.79 14.27 -15.67
N LEU A 174 5.50 13.21 -14.91
CA LEU A 174 6.52 12.28 -14.41
C LEU A 174 7.41 11.75 -15.57
N SER A 175 8.74 11.74 -15.36
CA SER A 175 9.69 11.27 -16.36
C SER A 175 9.67 9.74 -16.50
N ASP A 176 10.07 9.24 -17.65
CA ASP A 176 10.04 7.81 -17.98
C ASP A 176 10.97 6.99 -17.07
N ASP A 177 12.16 7.51 -16.78
CA ASP A 177 13.08 6.90 -15.79
C ASP A 177 12.42 6.80 -14.39
N LYS A 178 11.64 7.81 -13.98
CA LYS A 178 10.95 7.80 -12.67
C LYS A 178 9.74 6.87 -12.63
N ILE A 179 9.09 6.64 -13.77
CA ILE A 179 8.04 5.61 -13.91
C ILE A 179 8.67 4.23 -13.79
N LEU A 180 9.79 4.01 -14.48
CA LEU A 180 10.55 2.76 -14.47
C LEU A 180 11.05 2.39 -13.08
N ASP A 181 11.66 3.34 -12.35
CA ASP A 181 12.14 3.13 -10.98
C ASP A 181 11.04 2.53 -10.08
N ARG A 182 9.80 3.00 -10.22
CA ARG A 182 8.65 2.57 -9.40
C ARG A 182 8.05 1.27 -9.88
N TYR A 183 7.91 1.11 -11.20
CA TYR A 183 7.53 -0.17 -11.80
C TYR A 183 8.45 -1.30 -11.31
N ASP A 184 9.76 -1.04 -11.29
CA ASP A 184 10.78 -2.00 -10.85
C ASP A 184 10.61 -2.41 -9.39
N GLN A 185 10.31 -1.46 -8.51
CA GLN A 185 9.99 -1.73 -7.11
C GLN A 185 8.73 -2.60 -6.97
N ILE A 186 7.68 -2.28 -7.71
CA ILE A 186 6.40 -3.02 -7.69
C ILE A 186 6.60 -4.45 -8.17
N ILE A 187 7.27 -4.65 -9.31
CA ILE A 187 7.53 -5.99 -9.87
C ILE A 187 8.41 -6.81 -8.94
N SER A 188 9.44 -6.21 -8.34
CA SER A 188 10.31 -6.91 -7.38
C SER A 188 9.52 -7.39 -6.15
N ALA A 189 8.57 -6.58 -5.66
CA ALA A 189 7.67 -6.98 -4.58
C ALA A 189 6.72 -8.12 -5.01
N ILE A 190 6.13 -8.04 -6.21
CA ILE A 190 5.26 -9.10 -6.76
C ILE A 190 6.03 -10.41 -6.90
N ASP A 191 7.21 -10.38 -7.52
CA ASP A 191 8.02 -11.59 -7.75
C ASP A 191 8.47 -12.23 -6.44
N SER A 192 8.81 -11.42 -5.43
CA SER A 192 9.13 -11.91 -4.09
C SER A 192 7.93 -12.62 -3.44
N LYS A 193 6.73 -12.05 -3.58
CA LYS A 193 5.47 -12.66 -3.09
C LYS A 193 5.12 -13.94 -3.85
N ILE A 194 5.32 -13.99 -5.16
CA ILE A 194 5.12 -15.20 -5.98
C ILE A 194 6.04 -16.32 -5.50
N LYS A 195 7.35 -16.04 -5.35
CA LYS A 195 8.32 -17.03 -4.86
C LYS A 195 7.93 -17.56 -3.48
N LYS A 196 7.51 -16.68 -2.58
CA LYS A 196 7.01 -17.06 -1.25
C LYS A 196 5.77 -17.97 -1.36
N ALA A 197 4.75 -17.56 -2.11
CA ALA A 197 3.52 -18.33 -2.30
C ALA A 197 3.78 -19.71 -2.94
N GLN A 198 4.72 -19.79 -3.89
CA GLN A 198 5.18 -21.06 -4.47
C GLN A 198 5.82 -21.97 -3.41
N SER A 199 6.73 -21.43 -2.59
CA SER A 199 7.37 -22.20 -1.51
C SER A 199 6.37 -22.67 -0.43
N GLU A 200 5.27 -21.94 -0.26
CA GLU A 200 4.18 -22.26 0.66
C GLU A 200 3.07 -23.11 0.02
N ASN A 201 3.24 -23.56 -1.23
CA ASN A 201 2.25 -24.33 -2.01
C ASN A 201 0.86 -23.64 -2.15
N LYS A 202 0.83 -22.30 -2.18
CA LYS A 202 -0.40 -21.50 -2.32
C LYS A 202 -0.68 -21.15 -3.78
N ALA A 203 -1.13 -22.14 -4.55
CA ALA A 203 -1.35 -21.98 -6.00
C ALA A 203 -2.32 -20.82 -6.35
N GLN A 204 -3.39 -20.62 -5.58
CA GLN A 204 -4.34 -19.52 -5.81
C GLN A 204 -3.69 -18.13 -5.62
N ASP A 205 -2.83 -17.98 -4.61
CA ASP A 205 -2.10 -16.73 -4.37
C ASP A 205 -1.10 -16.45 -5.51
N VAL A 206 -0.43 -17.49 -6.01
CA VAL A 206 0.46 -17.37 -7.18
C VAL A 206 -0.28 -16.84 -8.40
N GLU A 207 -1.44 -17.42 -8.74
CA GLU A 207 -2.22 -16.98 -9.90
C GLU A 207 -2.78 -15.56 -9.72
N LYS A 208 -3.27 -15.22 -8.52
CA LYS A 208 -3.68 -13.86 -8.17
C LYS A 208 -2.53 -12.86 -8.36
N LEU A 209 -1.34 -13.14 -7.84
CA LEU A 209 -0.18 -12.25 -7.94
C LEU A 209 0.33 -12.11 -9.37
N LYS A 210 0.30 -13.19 -10.17
CA LYS A 210 0.58 -13.10 -11.62
C LYS A 210 -0.39 -12.18 -12.34
N SER A 211 -1.69 -12.22 -11.99
CA SER A 211 -2.68 -11.31 -12.58
C SER A 211 -2.37 -9.84 -12.25
N TYR A 212 -1.92 -9.54 -11.03
CA TYR A 212 -1.47 -8.19 -10.67
C TYR A 212 -0.22 -7.77 -11.42
N LYS A 213 0.73 -8.68 -11.63
CA LYS A 213 1.91 -8.46 -12.48
C LYS A 213 1.43 -7.95 -13.85
N THR A 214 0.62 -8.74 -14.54
CA THR A 214 0.07 -8.39 -15.86
C THR A 214 -0.56 -7.01 -15.91
N VAL A 215 -1.39 -6.65 -14.93
CA VAL A 215 -2.03 -5.31 -14.88
C VAL A 215 -1.00 -4.19 -14.69
N VAL A 216 -0.03 -4.36 -13.79
CA VAL A 216 1.05 -3.38 -13.57
C VAL A 216 1.85 -3.16 -14.85
N ASP A 217 2.08 -4.24 -15.57
CA ASP A 217 2.83 -4.20 -16.81
C ASP A 217 2.07 -3.52 -17.95
N ASP A 218 0.77 -3.80 -18.10
CA ASP A 218 -0.08 -3.14 -19.09
C ASP A 218 -0.18 -1.64 -18.81
N LEU A 219 -0.18 -1.24 -17.53
CA LEU A 219 -0.11 0.17 -17.15
C LEU A 219 1.22 0.81 -17.56
N LEU A 220 2.35 0.10 -17.46
CA LEU A 220 3.65 0.60 -17.94
C LEU A 220 3.58 0.89 -19.44
N ILE A 221 3.09 -0.06 -20.24
CA ILE A 221 2.95 0.08 -21.71
C ILE A 221 2.14 1.33 -22.07
N GLY A 222 1.08 1.59 -21.31
CA GLY A 222 0.23 2.75 -21.53
C GLY A 222 0.88 4.09 -21.18
N MET A 223 2.00 4.10 -20.45
CA MET A 223 2.66 5.32 -19.96
C MET A 223 3.95 5.67 -20.69
N VAL A 224 4.72 4.67 -21.15
CA VAL A 224 6.05 4.86 -21.74
C VAL A 224 6.07 4.37 -23.17
N LYS A 225 6.73 5.15 -24.03
CA LYS A 225 7.09 4.65 -25.36
C LYS A 225 8.23 3.66 -25.17
N VAL A 226 7.93 2.37 -25.32
CA VAL A 226 8.97 1.34 -25.27
C VAL A 226 9.57 1.18 -26.66
N ASP A 227 10.77 1.71 -26.85
CA ASP A 227 11.59 1.52 -28.04
C ASP A 227 12.81 0.63 -27.76
N CYS A 228 13.56 0.30 -28.81
CA CYS A 228 14.76 -0.55 -28.73
C CYS A 228 15.76 -0.08 -27.66
N ASP A 229 15.95 1.22 -27.52
CA ASP A 229 16.90 1.79 -26.56
C ASP A 229 16.37 1.66 -25.12
N PHE A 230 15.08 1.89 -24.91
CA PHE A 230 14.43 1.61 -23.64
C PHE A 230 14.56 0.15 -23.23
N VAL A 231 14.33 -0.78 -24.16
CA VAL A 231 14.44 -2.23 -23.89
C VAL A 231 15.87 -2.58 -23.49
N LYS A 232 16.87 -2.16 -24.28
CA LYS A 232 18.29 -2.45 -24.01
C LYS A 232 18.76 -1.85 -22.69
N LYS A 233 18.37 -0.61 -22.40
CA LYS A 233 18.78 0.10 -21.18
C LYS A 233 18.12 -0.47 -19.93
N ASN A 234 16.83 -0.79 -19.99
CA ASN A 234 16.03 -1.01 -18.77
C ASN A 234 15.54 -2.46 -18.60
N LEU A 235 15.17 -3.15 -19.67
CA LEU A 235 14.53 -4.48 -19.59
C LEU A 235 15.51 -5.63 -19.86
N GLU A 236 16.47 -5.43 -20.76
CA GLU A 236 17.49 -6.44 -21.09
C GLU A 236 18.32 -6.87 -19.86
N PRO A 237 18.84 -5.97 -18.99
CA PRO A 237 19.62 -6.40 -17.82
C PRO A 237 18.81 -7.30 -16.89
N LYS A 238 17.50 -7.07 -16.78
CA LYS A 238 16.59 -7.84 -15.94
C LYS A 238 16.29 -9.22 -16.52
N TYR A 239 16.06 -9.27 -17.83
CA TYR A 239 15.89 -10.53 -18.52
C TYR A 239 17.15 -11.39 -18.40
N ARG A 240 18.33 -10.80 -18.50
CA ARG A 240 19.61 -11.52 -18.30
C ARG A 240 19.77 -12.07 -16.88
N GLN A 241 19.25 -11.38 -15.85
CA GLN A 241 19.27 -11.86 -14.47
C GLN A 241 18.27 -13.01 -14.22
N ASN A 242 17.16 -13.06 -14.96
CA ASN A 242 16.20 -14.16 -14.88
C ASN A 242 15.68 -14.57 -16.28
N PRO A 243 16.49 -15.31 -17.07
CA PRO A 243 16.17 -15.63 -18.47
C PRO A 243 14.92 -16.51 -18.64
N ASN A 244 14.52 -17.19 -17.57
CA ASN A 244 13.35 -18.06 -17.53
C ASN A 244 12.06 -17.30 -17.18
N ASP A 245 12.11 -15.98 -16.96
CA ASP A 245 10.90 -15.16 -16.83
C ASP A 245 10.22 -15.02 -18.19
N MET A 246 9.46 -16.06 -18.56
CA MET A 246 8.70 -16.09 -19.82
C MET A 246 7.70 -14.93 -19.91
N THR A 247 7.27 -14.35 -18.79
CA THR A 247 6.38 -13.18 -18.78
C THR A 247 7.15 -11.94 -19.23
N LEU A 248 8.34 -11.70 -18.66
CA LEU A 248 9.22 -10.61 -19.09
C LEU A 248 9.70 -10.80 -20.54
N ALA A 249 10.03 -12.02 -20.94
CA ALA A 249 10.45 -12.33 -22.32
C ALA A 249 9.34 -12.02 -23.34
N LYS A 250 8.13 -12.54 -23.09
CA LYS A 250 6.96 -12.26 -23.94
C LYS A 250 6.66 -10.77 -23.98
N ARG A 251 6.92 -10.05 -22.90
CA ARG A 251 6.70 -8.62 -22.81
C ARG A 251 7.71 -7.80 -23.60
N ILE A 252 9.00 -8.07 -23.42
CA ILE A 252 10.06 -7.48 -24.25
C ILE A 252 9.72 -7.71 -25.73
N PHE A 253 9.35 -8.94 -26.10
CA PHE A 253 8.96 -9.25 -27.47
C PHE A 253 7.72 -8.48 -27.92
N SER A 254 6.67 -8.39 -27.10
CA SER A 254 5.47 -7.60 -27.39
C SER A 254 5.76 -6.11 -27.57
N PHE A 255 6.72 -5.57 -26.82
CA PHE A 255 7.14 -4.18 -26.93
C PHE A 255 7.85 -3.92 -28.27
N MET A 256 8.80 -4.79 -28.61
CA MET A 256 9.56 -4.71 -29.86
C MET A 256 8.67 -4.90 -31.10
N LEU A 257 7.62 -5.74 -31.01
CA LEU A 257 6.64 -5.91 -32.09
C LEU A 257 5.74 -4.68 -32.29
N GLN A 258 5.34 -3.99 -31.23
CA GLN A 258 4.54 -2.77 -31.38
C GLN A 258 5.35 -1.62 -32.01
N GLU A 259 6.65 -1.55 -31.73
CA GLU A 259 7.55 -0.60 -32.39
C GLU A 259 7.70 -0.92 -33.88
N SER A 260 7.91 -2.19 -34.24
CA SER A 260 8.06 -2.59 -35.65
C SER A 260 6.80 -2.32 -36.48
N VAL A 261 5.61 -2.47 -35.91
CA VAL A 261 4.33 -2.12 -36.56
C VAL A 261 4.18 -0.61 -36.76
N ARG A 262 4.68 0.24 -35.86
CA ARG A 262 4.65 1.71 -36.02
C ARG A 262 5.64 2.24 -37.06
N MET A 263 6.62 1.43 -37.48
CA MET A 263 7.59 1.79 -38.52
C MET A 263 7.17 1.40 -39.94
N ILE A 264 6.04 0.70 -40.12
CA ILE A 264 5.47 0.46 -41.45
C ILE A 264 4.68 1.74 -41.82
N PRO A 265 5.13 2.55 -42.79
CA PRO A 265 4.34 3.68 -43.23
C PRO A 265 3.05 3.12 -43.82
N TYR A 266 1.90 3.70 -43.47
CA TYR A 266 0.71 3.56 -44.29
C TYR A 266 1.09 4.06 -45.70
N GLY A 267 1.25 3.12 -46.63
CA GLY A 267 1.43 3.39 -48.05
C GLY A 267 0.15 3.88 -48.71
#